data_AF-A0AA46HWZ2-F1
#
_entry.id   AF-A0AA46HWZ2-F1
#
_cell.length_a   1.000
_cell.length_b   1.000
_cell.length_c   1.000
_cell.angle_alpha   90.00
_cell.angle_beta   90.00
_cell.angle_gamma   90.00
#
_symmetry.space_group_name_H-M   'P 1'
#
loop_
_entity.id
_entity.type
_entity.pdbx_description
1 polymer ?
#
loop_
_entity_poly.entity_id
_entity_poly.type
_entity_poly.pdbx_seq_one_letter_code
_entity_poly.pdbx_strand_id
1 'polypeptide(L)'
;MKQAFKEWAKALVPAPWLTQWQVRRTLRRSPEAEMRLLPALCRAGTFVDVGANLGHWSGWAARMFAQVHAFEPLPALAIALRRAAPPHVTVHELALSDREGVGRFAVPIYRGRPWMTRASLERDANSGFDDETVVHVRVAPLDQLQLRDVDVIKIDVEGHEAAVLAGARQTLQRERPTLIVEIEERHHPGGSEPVIEALQARGYMCCYLRGRRIETYRPGSMAELQPVQARPLPGREPPAAGYVNNFFFVPVERAYEVEAMERLLGVPPSPAEPEASAA
;
A
#
# COMPACT_ATOMS: atom_id res chain seq x y z
N MET A 1 18.11 -28.84 -4.52
CA MET A 1 17.57 -29.46 -5.76
C MET A 1 16.21 -28.89 -6.18
N LYS A 2 15.15 -28.95 -5.35
CA LYS A 2 13.79 -28.45 -5.71
C LYS A 2 13.71 -26.94 -6.04
N GLN A 3 14.44 -26.08 -5.32
CA GLN A 3 14.42 -24.64 -5.56
C GLN A 3 15.15 -24.26 -6.86
N ALA A 4 16.32 -24.87 -7.10
CA ALA A 4 17.08 -24.67 -8.34
C ALA A 4 16.30 -25.14 -9.57
N PHE A 5 15.57 -26.26 -9.48
CA PHE A 5 14.69 -26.73 -10.54
C PHE A 5 13.52 -25.78 -10.82
N LYS A 6 12.92 -25.19 -9.77
CA LYS A 6 11.86 -24.17 -9.92
C LYS A 6 12.38 -22.91 -10.61
N GLU A 7 13.56 -22.42 -10.23
CA GLU A 7 14.17 -21.24 -10.85
C GLU A 7 14.57 -21.50 -12.30
N TRP A 8 15.09 -22.69 -12.61
CA TRP A 8 15.37 -23.14 -13.97
C TRP A 8 14.10 -23.23 -14.82
N ALA A 9 13.03 -23.84 -14.30
CA ALA A 9 11.75 -23.95 -15.00
C ALA A 9 11.11 -22.58 -15.27
N LYS A 10 11.19 -21.63 -14.31
CA LYS A 10 10.73 -20.25 -14.52
C LYS A 10 11.53 -19.52 -15.59
N ALA A 11 12.82 -19.82 -15.74
CA ALA A 11 13.67 -19.21 -16.75
C ALA A 11 13.33 -19.63 -18.19
N LEU A 12 12.60 -20.76 -18.36
CA LEU A 12 12.14 -21.26 -19.66
C LEU A 12 10.76 -20.69 -20.07
N VAL A 13 10.02 -20.07 -19.14
CA VAL A 13 8.71 -19.49 -19.42
C VAL A 13 8.89 -18.05 -19.93
N PRO A 14 8.29 -17.67 -21.07
CA PRO A 14 8.32 -16.28 -21.54
C PRO A 14 7.83 -15.32 -20.46
N ALA A 15 8.55 -14.21 -20.24
CA ALA A 15 8.26 -13.26 -19.16
C ALA A 15 6.78 -12.83 -19.09
N PRO A 16 6.09 -12.50 -20.21
CA PRO A 16 4.68 -12.12 -20.15
C PRO A 16 3.77 -13.22 -19.58
N TRP A 17 4.08 -14.49 -19.83
CA TRP A 17 3.30 -15.63 -19.33
C TRP A 17 3.55 -15.84 -17.85
N LEU A 18 4.81 -15.71 -17.42
CA LEU A 18 5.17 -15.78 -16.01
C LEU A 18 4.50 -14.64 -15.22
N THR A 19 4.56 -13.40 -15.71
CA THR A 19 3.89 -12.24 -15.11
C THR A 19 2.38 -12.45 -15.04
N GLN A 20 1.74 -12.89 -16.12
CA GLN A 20 0.30 -13.17 -16.13
C GLN A 20 -0.07 -14.25 -15.10
N TRP A 21 0.74 -15.30 -14.98
CA TRP A 21 0.52 -16.35 -13.98
C TRP A 21 0.71 -15.83 -12.55
N GLN A 22 1.73 -15.01 -12.30
CA GLN A 22 1.98 -14.38 -11.00
C GLN A 22 0.79 -13.52 -10.58
N VAL A 23 0.34 -12.61 -11.44
CA VAL A 23 -0.83 -11.75 -11.19
C VAL A 23 -2.08 -12.58 -10.86
N ARG A 24 -2.43 -13.59 -11.70
CA ARG A 24 -3.60 -14.44 -11.47
C ARG A 24 -3.56 -15.17 -10.13
N ARG A 25 -2.37 -15.58 -9.72
CA ARG A 25 -2.14 -16.22 -8.42
C ARG A 25 -2.22 -15.22 -7.28
N THR A 26 -1.70 -14.01 -7.48
CA THR A 26 -1.64 -12.92 -6.49
C THR A 26 -3.03 -12.39 -6.15
N LEU A 27 -3.89 -12.12 -7.15
CA LEU A 27 -5.25 -11.59 -6.95
C LEU A 27 -6.11 -12.43 -5.99
N ARG A 28 -5.76 -13.69 -5.76
CA ARG A 28 -6.49 -14.64 -4.90
C ARG A 28 -5.89 -14.78 -3.50
N ARG A 29 -4.87 -14.00 -3.16
CA ARG A 29 -4.09 -14.14 -1.92
C ARG A 29 -4.19 -12.88 -1.08
N SER A 30 -4.17 -13.09 0.24
CA SER A 30 -4.04 -12.03 1.25
C SER A 30 -2.76 -12.27 2.06
N PRO A 31 -1.58 -11.92 1.52
CA PRO A 31 -0.31 -12.15 2.23
C PRO A 31 -0.17 -11.28 3.47
N GLU A 32 -0.71 -10.07 3.46
CA GLU A 32 -0.63 -9.10 4.54
C GLU A 32 -1.79 -9.29 5.53
N ALA A 33 -1.51 -9.14 6.83
CA ALA A 33 -2.49 -9.36 7.87
C ALA A 33 -3.56 -8.25 7.86
N GLU A 34 -3.13 -7.04 7.52
CA GLU A 34 -3.89 -5.80 7.36
C GLU A 34 -5.03 -5.95 6.34
N MET A 35 -4.83 -6.75 5.29
CA MET A 35 -5.86 -7.01 4.27
C MET A 35 -7.11 -7.66 4.88
N ARG A 36 -6.98 -8.40 5.98
CA ARG A 36 -8.12 -9.01 6.68
C ARG A 36 -9.01 -8.00 7.40
N LEU A 37 -8.53 -6.76 7.55
CA LEU A 37 -9.25 -5.68 8.21
C LEU A 37 -10.13 -4.89 7.24
N LEU A 38 -9.96 -5.03 5.92
CA LEU A 38 -10.78 -4.34 4.92
C LEU A 38 -12.30 -4.48 5.13
N PRO A 39 -12.87 -5.61 5.59
CA PRO A 39 -14.30 -5.69 5.85
C PRO A 39 -14.80 -4.69 6.90
N ALA A 40 -13.95 -4.24 7.84
CA ALA A 40 -14.30 -3.21 8.82
C ALA A 40 -14.30 -1.79 8.22
N LEU A 41 -13.63 -1.60 7.07
CA LEU A 41 -13.45 -0.31 6.41
C LEU A 41 -14.36 -0.12 5.20
N CYS A 42 -14.94 -1.22 4.69
CA CYS A 42 -15.81 -1.19 3.52
C CYS A 42 -17.21 -0.69 3.88
N ARG A 43 -17.65 0.40 3.24
CA ARG A 43 -19.02 0.94 3.29
C ARG A 43 -19.73 0.73 1.96
N ALA A 44 -19.33 -0.31 1.23
CA ALA A 44 -19.77 -0.67 -0.11
C ALA A 44 -19.48 0.39 -1.20
N GLY A 45 -18.51 1.28 -0.97
CA GLY A 45 -18.05 2.26 -1.95
C GLY A 45 -16.85 1.78 -2.77
N THR A 46 -15.91 2.69 -2.98
CA THR A 46 -14.75 2.56 -3.86
C THR A 46 -13.46 2.32 -3.05
N PHE A 47 -12.68 1.33 -3.48
CA PHE A 47 -11.30 1.13 -3.02
C PHE A 47 -10.32 1.69 -4.06
N VAL A 48 -9.33 2.46 -3.62
CA VAL A 48 -8.25 2.97 -4.46
C VAL A 48 -6.94 2.29 -4.06
N ASP A 49 -6.28 1.63 -5.00
CA ASP A 49 -5.01 0.92 -4.82
C ASP A 49 -3.90 1.66 -5.58
N VAL A 50 -3.09 2.45 -4.87
CA VAL A 50 -2.01 3.25 -5.46
C VAL A 50 -0.69 2.50 -5.34
N GLY A 51 -0.11 2.13 -6.49
CA GLY A 51 1.02 1.21 -6.55
C GLY A 51 0.58 -0.26 -6.59
N ALA A 52 -0.45 -0.56 -7.39
CA ALA A 52 -1.15 -1.84 -7.34
C ALA A 52 -0.27 -3.06 -7.66
N ASN A 53 0.86 -2.89 -8.37
CA ASN A 53 1.87 -3.92 -8.61
C ASN A 53 1.24 -5.20 -9.22
N LEU A 54 1.35 -6.34 -8.54
CA LEU A 54 0.73 -7.60 -8.97
C LEU A 54 -0.78 -7.70 -8.65
N GLY A 55 -1.35 -6.71 -7.94
CA GLY A 55 -2.76 -6.61 -7.59
C GLY A 55 -3.15 -7.30 -6.28
N HIS A 56 -2.25 -7.36 -5.29
CA HIS A 56 -2.56 -8.00 -3.99
C HIS A 56 -3.77 -7.36 -3.33
N TRP A 57 -3.71 -6.05 -3.10
CA TRP A 57 -4.77 -5.26 -2.50
C TRP A 57 -5.99 -5.17 -3.42
N SER A 58 -5.78 -4.82 -4.70
CA SER A 58 -6.83 -4.78 -5.72
C SER A 58 -7.71 -6.04 -5.77
N GLY A 59 -7.11 -7.23 -5.86
CA GLY A 59 -7.85 -8.49 -5.99
C GLY A 59 -8.61 -8.87 -4.74
N TRP A 60 -8.04 -8.56 -3.57
CA TRP A 60 -8.70 -8.80 -2.29
C TRP A 60 -9.84 -7.83 -2.03
N ALA A 61 -9.63 -6.53 -2.27
CA ALA A 61 -10.65 -5.49 -2.17
C ALA A 61 -11.82 -5.74 -3.12
N ALA A 62 -11.57 -6.27 -4.32
CA ALA A 62 -12.62 -6.61 -5.28
C ALA A 62 -13.65 -7.64 -4.75
N ARG A 63 -13.39 -8.30 -3.63
CA ARG A 63 -14.35 -9.23 -3.00
C ARG A 63 -15.43 -8.53 -2.19
N MET A 64 -15.25 -7.25 -1.85
CA MET A 64 -16.10 -6.55 -0.88
C MET A 64 -16.46 -5.10 -1.27
N PHE A 65 -15.65 -4.42 -2.07
CA PHE A 65 -15.94 -3.06 -2.54
C PHE A 65 -16.73 -3.10 -3.86
N ALA A 66 -17.59 -2.11 -4.06
CA ALA A 66 -18.40 -2.00 -5.29
C ALA A 66 -17.53 -1.68 -6.50
N GLN A 67 -16.49 -0.86 -6.31
CA GLN A 67 -15.52 -0.51 -7.34
C GLN A 67 -14.10 -0.54 -6.79
N VAL A 68 -13.14 -0.91 -7.64
CA VAL A 68 -11.71 -0.82 -7.33
C VAL A 68 -11.00 -0.06 -8.43
N HIS A 69 -10.24 0.97 -8.07
CA HIS A 69 -9.34 1.69 -8.98
C HIS A 69 -7.90 1.34 -8.64
N ALA A 70 -7.26 0.59 -9.54
CA ALA A 70 -5.88 0.13 -9.38
C ALA A 70 -4.94 0.97 -10.24
N PHE A 71 -3.95 1.63 -9.62
CA PHE A 71 -2.96 2.46 -10.30
C PHE A 71 -1.63 1.72 -10.34
N GLU A 72 -1.23 1.28 -11.52
CA GLU A 72 0.03 0.57 -11.76
C GLU A 72 0.77 1.23 -12.94
N PRO A 73 1.88 1.94 -12.71
CA PRO A 73 2.55 2.70 -13.76
C PRO A 73 3.33 1.84 -14.77
N LEU A 74 3.76 0.62 -14.43
CA LEU A 74 4.52 -0.22 -15.36
C LEU A 74 3.59 -0.91 -16.36
N PRO A 75 3.75 -0.66 -17.68
CA PRO A 75 2.82 -1.18 -18.69
C PRO A 75 2.68 -2.71 -18.68
N ALA A 76 3.78 -3.43 -18.46
CA ALA A 76 3.76 -4.89 -18.41
C ALA A 76 2.90 -5.44 -17.26
N LEU A 77 2.98 -4.81 -16.08
CA LEU A 77 2.18 -5.17 -14.91
C LEU A 77 0.73 -4.74 -15.10
N ALA A 78 0.50 -3.49 -15.53
CA ALA A 78 -0.84 -2.95 -15.79
C ALA A 78 -1.63 -3.82 -16.79
N ILE A 79 -0.99 -4.25 -17.89
CA ILE A 79 -1.62 -5.14 -18.89
C ILE A 79 -1.97 -6.49 -18.26
N ALA A 80 -1.04 -7.10 -17.51
CA ALA A 80 -1.26 -8.40 -16.90
C ALA A 80 -2.38 -8.35 -15.84
N LEU A 81 -2.40 -7.30 -15.02
CA LEU A 81 -3.43 -7.01 -14.02
C LEU A 81 -4.79 -6.81 -14.68
N ARG A 82 -4.88 -5.95 -15.69
CA ARG A 82 -6.13 -5.69 -16.44
C ARG A 82 -6.72 -6.96 -17.06
N ARG A 83 -5.89 -7.88 -17.54
CA ARG A 83 -6.32 -9.17 -18.11
C ARG A 83 -6.83 -10.18 -17.08
N ALA A 84 -6.48 -10.01 -15.81
CA ALA A 84 -6.80 -10.95 -14.75
C ALA A 84 -7.83 -10.43 -13.75
N ALA A 85 -7.99 -9.12 -13.67
CA ALA A 85 -8.85 -8.47 -12.69
C ALA A 85 -10.35 -8.70 -13.00
N PRO A 86 -11.22 -8.73 -11.96
CA PRO A 86 -12.67 -8.75 -12.13
C PRO A 86 -13.22 -7.52 -12.88
N PRO A 87 -14.45 -7.58 -13.43
CA PRO A 87 -15.03 -6.50 -14.24
C PRO A 87 -15.16 -5.14 -13.54
N HIS A 88 -15.32 -5.12 -12.22
CA HIS A 88 -15.46 -3.89 -11.42
C HIS A 88 -14.11 -3.35 -10.90
N VAL A 89 -12.99 -3.88 -11.41
CA VAL A 89 -11.65 -3.36 -11.16
C VAL A 89 -11.15 -2.62 -12.39
N THR A 90 -11.00 -1.30 -12.28
CA THR A 90 -10.43 -0.46 -13.33
C THR A 90 -8.93 -0.28 -13.11
N VAL A 91 -8.12 -0.72 -14.07
CA VAL A 91 -6.65 -0.63 -14.01
C VAL A 91 -6.14 0.54 -14.84
N HIS A 92 -5.56 1.53 -14.16
CA HIS A 92 -4.96 2.73 -14.71
C HIS A 92 -3.45 2.53 -14.87
N GLU A 93 -2.95 2.64 -16.11
CA GLU A 93 -1.51 2.69 -16.39
C GLU A 93 -1.00 4.11 -16.12
N LEU A 94 -0.88 4.44 -14.84
CA LEU A 94 -0.69 5.81 -14.34
C LEU A 94 -0.05 5.75 -12.96
N ALA A 95 1.01 6.52 -12.74
CA ALA A 95 1.52 6.81 -11.40
C ALA A 95 0.78 8.03 -10.83
N LEU A 96 0.36 7.96 -9.57
CA LEU A 96 -0.22 9.14 -8.91
C LEU A 96 0.89 10.00 -8.32
N SER A 97 0.74 11.32 -8.43
CA SER A 97 1.71 12.31 -7.98
C SER A 97 1.01 13.64 -7.68
N ASP A 98 1.77 14.69 -7.38
CA ASP A 98 1.26 16.05 -7.13
C ASP A 98 1.03 16.86 -8.42
N ARG A 99 1.43 16.31 -9.57
CA ARG A 99 1.42 16.97 -10.87
C ARG A 99 1.09 16.03 -12.01
N GLU A 100 0.66 16.61 -13.12
CA GLU A 100 0.48 15.91 -14.38
C GLU A 100 1.74 15.95 -15.23
N GLY A 101 2.03 14.86 -15.95
CA GLY A 101 3.10 14.82 -16.93
C GLY A 101 3.68 13.43 -17.13
N VAL A 102 5.00 13.38 -17.28
CA VAL A 102 5.79 12.14 -17.43
C VAL A 102 6.80 12.05 -16.29
N GLY A 103 6.76 10.94 -15.57
CA GLY A 103 7.70 10.60 -14.50
C GLY A 103 8.77 9.64 -14.97
N ARG A 104 9.97 9.75 -14.37
CA ARG A 104 11.06 8.81 -14.55
C ARG A 104 10.91 7.69 -13.51
N PHE A 105 10.51 6.50 -13.92
CA PHE A 105 10.34 5.34 -13.04
C PHE A 105 11.61 4.47 -13.10
N ALA A 106 12.34 4.40 -12.00
CA ALA A 106 13.56 3.60 -11.89
C ALA A 106 13.19 2.16 -11.54
N VAL A 107 13.60 1.21 -12.37
CA VAL A 107 13.40 -0.23 -12.17
C VAL A 107 14.75 -0.85 -11.79
N PRO A 108 14.93 -1.34 -10.56
CA PRO A 108 16.20 -1.90 -10.13
C PRO A 108 16.53 -3.19 -10.87
N ILE A 109 17.82 -3.44 -11.10
CA ILE A 109 18.32 -4.67 -11.69
C ILE A 109 18.90 -5.54 -10.57
N TYR A 110 18.35 -6.74 -10.42
CA TYR A 110 18.82 -7.73 -9.45
C TYR A 110 19.23 -9.01 -10.16
N ARG A 111 20.49 -9.42 -9.98
CA ARG A 111 21.08 -10.59 -10.65
C ARG A 111 20.91 -10.55 -12.18
N GLY A 112 21.13 -9.37 -12.76
CA GLY A 112 21.05 -9.13 -14.21
C GLY A 112 19.63 -9.14 -14.80
N ARG A 113 18.58 -9.03 -13.97
CA ARG A 113 17.19 -8.97 -14.42
C ARG A 113 16.44 -7.79 -13.81
N PRO A 114 15.57 -7.09 -14.57
CA PRO A 114 14.72 -6.04 -14.02
C PRO A 114 13.78 -6.60 -12.94
N TRP A 115 13.78 -5.97 -11.77
CA TRP A 115 12.89 -6.29 -10.66
C TRP A 115 11.73 -5.29 -10.63
N MET A 116 10.76 -5.52 -11.51
CA MET A 116 9.62 -4.62 -11.74
C MET A 116 8.81 -4.30 -10.48
N THR A 117 8.71 -5.24 -9.54
CA THR A 117 7.92 -5.07 -8.31
C THR A 117 8.58 -4.17 -7.26
N ARG A 118 9.75 -3.58 -7.56
CA ARG A 118 10.51 -2.66 -6.70
C ARG A 118 10.82 -1.34 -7.42
N ALA A 119 10.07 -1.05 -8.47
CA ALA A 119 10.26 0.17 -9.24
C ALA A 119 9.53 1.34 -8.58
N SER A 120 10.14 2.52 -8.59
CA SER A 120 9.62 3.73 -7.94
C SER A 120 9.93 5.00 -8.75
N LEU A 121 9.19 6.07 -8.46
CA LEU A 121 9.50 7.44 -8.93
C LEU A 121 10.69 8.03 -8.18
N GLU A 122 10.94 7.57 -6.95
CA GLU A 122 12.08 7.98 -6.15
C GLU A 122 13.24 7.00 -6.33
N ARG A 123 14.47 7.51 -6.35
CA ARG A 123 15.67 6.64 -6.37
C ARG A 123 16.00 6.24 -4.95
N ASP A 124 15.93 4.94 -4.65
CA ASP A 124 16.48 4.40 -3.41
C ASP A 124 18.00 4.21 -3.55
N ALA A 125 18.74 5.23 -3.09
CA ALA A 125 20.21 5.24 -3.09
C ALA A 125 20.84 4.16 -2.19
N ASN A 126 20.06 3.53 -1.29
CA ASN A 126 20.52 2.51 -0.34
C ASN A 126 19.98 1.11 -0.63
N SER A 127 19.37 0.91 -1.80
CA SER A 127 18.69 -0.32 -2.19
C SER A 127 19.60 -1.54 -2.39
N GLY A 128 20.91 -1.33 -2.49
CA GLY A 128 21.90 -2.40 -2.69
C GLY A 128 21.80 -3.10 -4.05
N PHE A 129 21.19 -2.45 -5.04
CA PHE A 129 21.13 -2.93 -6.42
C PHE A 129 22.31 -2.42 -7.24
N ASP A 130 22.83 -3.27 -8.13
CA ASP A 130 24.05 -3.00 -8.91
C ASP A 130 23.79 -2.01 -10.08
N ASP A 131 22.54 -1.91 -10.55
CA ASP A 131 22.16 -1.10 -11.72
C ASP A 131 20.64 -0.81 -11.74
N GLU A 132 20.18 0.14 -12.55
CA GLU A 132 18.77 0.51 -12.76
C GLU A 132 18.46 0.69 -14.26
N THR A 133 17.25 0.30 -14.69
CA THR A 133 16.70 0.73 -15.99
C THR A 133 15.57 1.73 -15.77
N VAL A 134 15.32 2.57 -16.77
CA VAL A 134 14.36 3.66 -16.66
C VAL A 134 13.18 3.42 -17.58
N VAL A 135 11.98 3.52 -17.02
CA VAL A 135 10.73 3.53 -17.77
C VAL A 135 10.08 4.89 -17.59
N HIS A 136 9.66 5.53 -18.68
CA HIS A 136 8.89 6.76 -18.62
C HIS A 136 7.42 6.41 -18.49
N VAL A 137 6.78 6.94 -17.45
CA VAL A 137 5.39 6.62 -17.11
C VAL A 137 4.57 7.90 -17.04
N ARG A 138 3.27 7.81 -17.34
CA ARG A 138 2.37 8.94 -17.10
C ARG A 138 2.23 9.17 -15.61
N VAL A 139 2.18 10.44 -15.20
CA VAL A 139 1.85 10.85 -13.83
C VAL A 139 0.68 11.82 -13.82
N ALA A 140 -0.17 11.75 -12.80
CA ALA A 140 -1.25 12.71 -12.59
C ALA A 140 -1.70 12.77 -11.11
N PRO A 141 -2.32 13.89 -10.68
CA PRO A 141 -3.01 13.97 -9.40
C PRO A 141 -4.26 13.09 -9.35
N LEU A 142 -4.51 12.43 -8.21
CA LEU A 142 -5.75 11.67 -7.99
C LEU A 142 -6.99 12.54 -8.16
N ASP A 143 -6.91 13.80 -7.75
CA ASP A 143 -8.02 14.75 -7.82
C ASP A 143 -8.53 14.99 -9.25
N GLN A 144 -7.71 14.75 -10.28
CA GLN A 144 -8.15 14.86 -11.67
C GLN A 144 -9.19 13.80 -12.07
N LEU A 145 -9.23 12.66 -11.37
CA LEU A 145 -10.15 11.57 -11.67
C LEU A 145 -11.53 11.76 -11.03
N GLN A 146 -11.65 12.71 -10.10
CA GLN A 146 -12.91 13.08 -9.46
C GLN A 146 -13.71 11.89 -8.90
N LEU A 147 -12.99 10.87 -8.40
CA LEU A 147 -13.59 9.65 -7.85
C LEU A 147 -14.55 9.98 -6.71
N ARG A 148 -15.59 9.16 -6.59
CA ARG A 148 -16.68 9.32 -5.63
C ARG A 148 -16.88 8.05 -4.81
N ASP A 149 -17.52 8.24 -3.67
CA ASP A 149 -17.81 7.19 -2.71
C ASP A 149 -16.52 6.47 -2.29
N VAL A 150 -15.42 7.20 -2.14
CA VAL A 150 -14.11 6.61 -1.84
C VAL A 150 -14.08 6.24 -0.36
N ASP A 151 -14.04 4.94 -0.09
CA ASP A 151 -14.01 4.41 1.27
C ASP A 151 -12.59 4.29 1.80
N VAL A 152 -11.71 3.72 0.96
CA VAL A 152 -10.34 3.37 1.34
C VAL A 152 -9.37 3.71 0.22
N ILE A 153 -8.20 4.25 0.59
CA ILE A 153 -7.07 4.43 -0.31
C ILE A 153 -5.85 3.71 0.29
N LYS A 154 -5.34 2.67 -0.39
CA LYS A 154 -4.02 2.10 -0.14
C LYS A 154 -2.97 2.88 -0.93
N ILE A 155 -1.88 3.26 -0.28
CA ILE A 155 -0.72 3.90 -0.89
C ILE A 155 0.50 3.05 -0.60
N ASP A 156 1.15 2.57 -1.66
CA ASP A 156 2.41 1.84 -1.64
C ASP A 156 3.23 2.26 -2.86
N VAL A 157 3.98 3.35 -2.72
CA VAL A 157 4.70 3.98 -3.85
C VAL A 157 6.19 4.16 -3.58
N GLU A 158 6.71 3.44 -2.58
CA GLU A 158 8.13 3.31 -2.24
C GLU A 158 8.85 4.67 -2.23
N GLY A 159 8.37 5.61 -1.39
CA GLY A 159 8.99 6.91 -1.12
C GLY A 159 8.28 8.13 -1.73
N HIS A 160 7.26 7.93 -2.55
CA HIS A 160 6.52 9.01 -3.23
C HIS A 160 5.18 9.38 -2.53
N GLU A 161 4.98 8.97 -1.29
CA GLU A 161 3.70 9.05 -0.57
C GLU A 161 3.24 10.50 -0.39
N ALA A 162 4.16 11.40 -0.01
CA ALA A 162 3.86 12.80 0.21
C ALA A 162 3.28 13.49 -1.03
N ALA A 163 3.83 13.19 -2.22
CA ALA A 163 3.35 13.74 -3.48
C ALA A 163 1.99 13.15 -3.90
N VAL A 164 1.77 11.85 -3.70
CA VAL A 164 0.44 11.23 -3.90
C VAL A 164 -0.61 11.92 -3.02
N LEU A 165 -0.31 12.10 -1.73
CA LEU A 165 -1.21 12.77 -0.79
C LEU A 165 -1.50 14.22 -1.17
N ALA A 166 -0.49 14.94 -1.66
CA ALA A 166 -0.66 16.31 -2.17
C ALA A 166 -1.58 16.35 -3.40
N GLY A 167 -1.44 15.39 -4.32
CA GLY A 167 -2.31 15.24 -5.50
C GLY A 167 -3.71 14.68 -5.24
N ALA A 168 -3.98 14.23 -4.01
CA ALA A 168 -5.27 13.70 -3.55
C ALA A 168 -6.01 14.66 -2.61
N ARG A 169 -5.52 15.89 -2.44
CA ARG A 169 -6.00 16.82 -1.39
C ARG A 169 -7.51 17.04 -1.41
N GLN A 170 -8.11 17.27 -2.57
CA GLN A 170 -9.56 17.51 -2.69
C GLN A 170 -10.35 16.24 -2.42
N THR A 171 -9.86 15.09 -2.86
CA THR A 171 -10.46 13.78 -2.61
C THR A 171 -10.44 13.46 -1.12
N LEU A 172 -9.31 13.67 -0.44
CA LEU A 172 -9.19 13.47 1.01
C LEU A 172 -10.12 14.40 1.80
N GLN A 173 -10.23 15.67 1.38
CA GLN A 173 -11.12 16.63 2.03
C GLN A 173 -12.60 16.27 1.86
N ARG A 174 -12.98 15.79 0.67
CA ARG A 174 -14.37 15.56 0.28
C ARG A 174 -14.90 14.20 0.70
N GLU A 175 -14.15 13.14 0.40
CA GLU A 175 -14.58 11.77 0.58
C GLU A 175 -14.22 11.24 1.98
N ARG A 176 -13.25 11.89 2.64
CA ARG A 176 -12.73 11.49 3.96
C ARG A 176 -12.43 9.99 4.04
N PRO A 177 -11.73 9.36 3.07
CA PRO A 177 -11.51 7.92 3.05
C PRO A 177 -10.54 7.49 4.15
N THR A 178 -10.54 6.22 4.53
CA THR A 178 -9.54 5.63 5.43
C THR A 178 -8.31 5.32 4.60
N LEU A 179 -7.14 5.75 5.04
CA LEU A 179 -5.91 5.51 4.29
C LEU A 179 -5.18 4.32 4.89
N ILE A 180 -4.57 3.52 4.03
CA ILE A 180 -3.57 2.54 4.41
C ILE A 180 -2.30 2.99 3.68
N VAL A 181 -1.30 3.48 4.41
CA VAL A 181 -0.08 4.00 3.80
C VAL A 181 1.07 3.12 4.24
N GLU A 182 1.80 2.59 3.26
CA GLU A 182 3.09 1.97 3.52
C GLU A 182 4.13 3.06 3.68
N ILE A 183 4.69 3.12 4.88
CA ILE A 183 5.69 4.09 5.28
C ILE A 183 6.92 3.29 5.68
N GLU A 184 8.05 3.49 5.01
CA GLU A 184 9.30 2.88 5.41
C GLU A 184 10.45 3.89 5.41
N GLU A 185 11.08 4.06 6.57
CA GLU A 185 12.19 4.99 6.80
C GLU A 185 13.42 4.72 5.91
N ARG A 186 13.52 3.55 5.28
CA ARG A 186 14.64 3.24 4.37
C ARG A 186 14.58 4.05 3.07
N HIS A 187 13.40 4.37 2.57
CA HIS A 187 13.24 5.10 1.30
C HIS A 187 13.56 6.58 1.48
N HIS A 188 13.18 7.14 2.64
CA HIS A 188 13.48 8.51 2.99
C HIS A 188 13.67 8.65 4.51
N PRO A 189 14.90 8.48 5.03
CA PRO A 189 15.17 8.66 6.45
C PRO A 189 14.73 10.05 6.94
N GLY A 190 13.85 10.10 7.93
CA GLY A 190 13.22 11.32 8.45
C GLY A 190 12.01 11.84 7.66
N GLY A 191 11.60 11.15 6.58
CA GLY A 191 10.48 11.54 5.72
C GLY A 191 9.12 11.02 6.17
N SER A 192 9.11 10.01 7.04
CA SER A 192 7.87 9.37 7.50
C SER A 192 7.07 10.26 8.45
N GLU A 193 7.74 10.89 9.42
CA GLU A 193 7.08 11.72 10.43
C GLU A 193 6.30 12.89 9.81
N PRO A 194 6.87 13.68 8.86
CA PRO A 194 6.13 14.74 8.20
C PRO A 194 4.85 14.26 7.49
N VAL A 195 4.86 13.05 6.90
CA VAL A 195 3.67 12.47 6.26
C VAL A 195 2.59 12.16 7.30
N ILE A 196 2.98 11.55 8.42
CA ILE A 196 2.07 11.23 9.52
C ILE A 196 1.47 12.51 10.10
N GLU A 197 2.32 13.49 10.43
CA GLU A 197 1.91 14.79 10.98
C GLU A 197 0.97 15.53 10.03
N ALA A 198 1.24 15.53 8.73
CA ALA A 198 0.41 16.17 7.72
C ALA A 198 -1.00 15.55 7.65
N LEU A 199 -1.13 14.25 7.84
CA LEU A 199 -2.42 13.56 7.88
C LEU A 199 -3.13 13.82 9.22
N GLN A 200 -2.42 13.77 10.34
CA GLN A 200 -2.97 14.11 11.65
C GLN A 200 -3.52 15.53 11.70
N ALA A 201 -2.80 16.51 11.14
CA ALA A 201 -3.26 17.89 11.00
C ALA A 201 -4.54 18.04 10.14
N ARG A 202 -4.85 17.04 9.30
CA ARG A 202 -6.09 16.96 8.51
C ARG A 202 -7.21 16.20 9.23
N GLY A 203 -7.05 15.90 10.53
CA GLY A 203 -8.07 15.21 11.32
C GLY A 203 -8.11 13.70 11.07
N TYR A 204 -6.94 13.08 10.91
CA TYR A 204 -6.80 11.63 10.85
C TYR A 204 -6.09 11.10 12.10
N MET A 205 -6.60 10.01 12.66
CA MET A 205 -5.91 9.21 13.66
C MET A 205 -4.97 8.23 12.96
N CYS A 206 -3.71 8.18 13.38
CA CYS A 206 -2.75 7.20 12.87
C CYS A 206 -2.71 5.99 13.83
N CYS A 207 -2.91 4.79 13.29
CA CYS A 207 -2.82 3.53 14.03
C CYS A 207 -2.20 2.44 13.16
N TYR A 208 -1.79 1.33 13.78
CA TYR A 208 -1.12 0.23 13.08
C TYR A 208 -1.45 -1.12 13.71
N LEU A 209 -1.32 -2.18 12.93
CA LEU A 209 -1.52 -3.54 13.40
C LEU A 209 -0.23 -4.05 14.07
N ARG A 210 -0.31 -4.43 15.35
CA ARG A 210 0.76 -5.11 16.07
C ARG A 210 0.26 -6.44 16.61
N GLY A 211 0.68 -7.52 15.96
CA GLY A 211 0.20 -8.87 16.26
C GLY A 211 -1.29 -9.03 15.96
N ARG A 212 -2.13 -8.95 17.00
CA ARG A 212 -3.61 -9.01 16.89
C ARG A 212 -4.30 -7.76 17.41
N ARG A 213 -3.58 -6.68 17.69
CA ARG A 213 -4.14 -5.45 18.25
C ARG A 213 -3.91 -4.28 17.31
N ILE A 214 -4.81 -3.30 17.35
CA ILE A 214 -4.60 -2.00 16.72
C ILE A 214 -4.01 -1.08 17.78
N GLU A 215 -2.83 -0.53 17.52
CA GLU A 215 -2.18 0.41 18.42
C GLU A 215 -2.15 1.79 17.78
N THR A 216 -2.39 2.82 18.59
CA THR A 216 -2.30 4.21 18.14
C THR A 216 -0.84 4.61 18.00
N TYR A 217 -0.53 5.30 16.90
CA TYR A 217 0.78 5.85 16.66
C TYR A 217 1.15 6.93 17.67
N ARG A 218 2.39 6.87 18.16
CA ARG A 218 2.97 7.88 19.07
C ARG A 218 4.06 8.64 18.29
N PRO A 219 4.00 9.97 18.19
CA PRO A 219 5.06 10.75 17.54
C PRO A 219 6.45 10.40 18.09
N GLY A 220 7.44 10.28 17.21
CA GLY A 220 8.80 9.88 17.55
C GLY A 220 9.00 8.37 17.73
N SER A 221 7.97 7.54 17.52
CA SER A 221 8.08 6.08 17.70
C SER A 221 8.54 5.31 16.46
N MET A 222 8.73 5.96 15.30
CA MET A 222 9.12 5.28 14.04
C MET A 222 10.33 4.35 14.18
N ALA A 223 11.38 4.75 14.90
CA ALA A 223 12.56 3.93 15.10
C ALA A 223 12.29 2.64 15.91
N GLU A 224 11.31 2.67 16.83
CA GLU A 224 10.82 1.49 17.57
C GLU A 224 10.00 0.58 16.65
N LEU A 225 9.21 1.17 15.76
CA LEU A 225 8.33 0.45 14.82
C LEU A 225 9.09 -0.19 13.66
N GLN A 226 10.25 0.36 13.31
CA GLN A 226 11.06 -0.08 12.17
C GLN A 226 12.53 -0.29 12.56
N PRO A 227 12.82 -1.17 13.53
CA PRO A 227 14.18 -1.39 13.97
C PRO A 227 15.01 -1.98 12.82
N VAL A 228 16.22 -1.45 12.65
CA VAL A 228 17.10 -1.79 11.52
C VAL A 228 17.32 -3.30 11.38
N GLN A 229 17.38 -4.02 12.51
CA GLN A 229 17.61 -5.46 12.55
C GLN A 229 16.41 -6.30 12.06
N ALA A 230 15.19 -5.75 12.10
CA ALA A 230 13.98 -6.41 11.66
C ALA A 230 13.57 -6.02 10.22
N ARG A 231 14.39 -5.19 9.54
CA ARG A 231 14.12 -4.74 8.18
C ARG A 231 14.00 -5.94 7.23
N PRO A 232 12.98 -5.95 6.34
CA PRO A 232 12.87 -6.97 5.31
C PRO A 232 14.10 -6.94 4.39
N LEU A 233 14.78 -8.08 4.24
CA LEU A 233 15.88 -8.22 3.28
C LEU A 233 15.32 -8.52 1.88
N PRO A 234 15.98 -8.08 0.80
CA PRO A 234 15.57 -8.40 -0.57
C PRO A 234 15.34 -9.91 -0.76
N GLY A 235 14.11 -10.30 -1.12
CA GLY A 235 13.72 -11.70 -1.33
C GLY A 235 13.35 -12.49 -0.06
N ARG A 236 13.27 -11.83 1.11
CA ARG A 236 12.72 -12.37 2.35
C ARG A 236 11.51 -11.53 2.80
N GLU A 237 10.37 -11.83 2.19
CA GLU A 237 9.06 -11.39 2.66
C GLU A 237 8.36 -12.56 3.36
N PRO A 238 7.62 -12.33 4.46
CA PRO A 238 7.21 -11.04 5.06
C PRO A 238 8.29 -10.35 5.92
N PRO A 239 8.05 -9.10 6.39
CA PRO A 239 8.90 -8.44 7.38
C PRO A 239 9.15 -9.30 8.62
N ALA A 240 10.27 -9.08 9.31
CA ALA A 240 10.52 -9.78 10.56
C ALA A 240 9.46 -9.40 11.61
N ALA A 241 9.19 -10.33 12.54
CA ALA A 241 8.21 -10.09 13.59
C ALA A 241 8.51 -8.78 14.34
N GLY A 242 7.51 -7.90 14.41
CA GLY A 242 7.62 -6.59 15.09
C GLY A 242 7.90 -5.40 14.17
N TYR A 243 8.21 -5.61 12.89
CA TYR A 243 8.36 -4.52 11.92
C TYR A 243 7.00 -4.05 11.40
N VAL A 244 6.74 -2.75 11.46
CA VAL A 244 5.48 -2.13 11.02
C VAL A 244 5.77 -1.18 9.86
N ASN A 245 5.22 -1.49 8.69
CA ASN A 245 5.29 -0.67 7.48
C ASN A 245 3.91 -0.08 7.10
N ASN A 246 2.82 -0.82 7.32
CA ASN A 246 1.47 -0.35 7.01
C ASN A 246 0.88 0.41 8.20
N PHE A 247 0.51 1.67 7.95
CA PHE A 247 -0.19 2.53 8.89
C PHE A 247 -1.60 2.84 8.38
N PHE A 248 -2.58 2.74 9.26
CA PHE A 248 -3.95 3.15 9.02
C PHE A 248 -4.12 4.60 9.45
N PHE A 249 -4.70 5.41 8.57
CA PHE A 249 -5.15 6.77 8.89
C PHE A 249 -6.67 6.78 8.80
N VAL A 250 -7.31 6.76 9.96
CA VAL A 250 -8.77 6.75 10.08
C VAL A 250 -9.23 8.17 10.41
N PRO A 251 -10.20 8.76 9.70
CA PRO A 251 -10.76 10.05 10.08
C PRO A 251 -11.28 10.02 11.53
N VAL A 252 -11.04 11.08 12.29
CA VAL A 252 -11.45 11.15 13.71
C VAL A 252 -12.94 10.88 13.92
N GLU A 253 -13.78 11.33 12.99
CA GLU A 253 -15.23 11.10 13.00
C GLU A 253 -15.64 9.65 12.70
N ARG A 254 -14.69 8.80 12.25
CA ARG A 254 -14.88 7.38 11.95
C ARG A 254 -14.04 6.47 12.86
N ALA A 255 -13.73 6.92 14.08
CA ALA A 255 -12.99 6.12 15.06
C ALA A 255 -13.61 4.72 15.32
N TYR A 256 -14.92 4.55 15.13
CA TYR A 256 -15.61 3.24 15.22
C TYR A 256 -15.04 2.18 14.24
N GLU A 257 -14.36 2.59 13.16
CA GLU A 257 -13.69 1.67 12.24
C GLU A 257 -12.52 0.96 12.92
N VAL A 258 -11.82 1.63 13.85
CA VAL A 258 -10.76 1.02 14.65
C VAL A 258 -11.32 -0.10 15.51
N GLU A 259 -12.42 0.16 16.21
CA GLU A 259 -13.09 -0.87 17.01
C GLU A 259 -13.59 -2.04 16.14
N ALA A 260 -14.08 -1.75 14.94
CA ALA A 260 -14.51 -2.77 14.00
C ALA A 260 -13.34 -3.65 13.54
N MET A 261 -12.17 -3.06 13.29
CA MET A 261 -10.94 -3.80 13.01
C MET A 261 -10.55 -4.71 14.19
N GLU A 262 -10.60 -4.22 15.42
CA GLU A 262 -10.29 -5.00 16.62
C GLU A 262 -11.27 -6.18 16.84
N ARG A 263 -12.56 -5.97 16.56
CA ARG A 263 -13.57 -7.04 16.58
C ARG A 263 -13.24 -8.15 15.58
N LEU A 264 -12.79 -7.82 14.36
CA LEU A 264 -12.35 -8.82 13.37
C LEU A 264 -11.11 -9.59 13.84
N LEU A 265 -10.24 -8.95 14.62
CA LEU A 265 -9.07 -9.58 15.23
C LEU A 265 -9.42 -10.42 16.47
N GLY A 266 -10.68 -10.44 16.91
CA GLY A 266 -11.13 -11.19 18.09
C GLY A 266 -10.55 -10.63 19.40
N VAL A 267 -10.25 -9.33 19.44
CA VAL A 267 -9.82 -8.64 20.66
C VAL A 267 -11.07 -8.23 21.45
N PRO A 268 -11.18 -8.56 22.75
CA PRO A 268 -12.29 -8.06 23.57
C PRO A 268 -12.22 -6.53 23.68
N PRO A 269 -13.35 -5.82 23.71
CA PRO A 269 -13.37 -4.36 23.83
C PRO A 269 -12.61 -3.92 25.09
N SER A 270 -11.86 -2.81 24.98
CA SER A 270 -11.21 -2.20 26.14
C SER A 270 -12.25 -1.93 27.22
N PRO A 271 -12.00 -2.22 28.51
CA PRO A 271 -12.89 -1.77 29.57
C PRO A 271 -12.99 -0.24 29.46
N ALA A 272 -14.22 0.27 29.34
CA ALA A 272 -14.48 1.70 29.38
C ALA A 272 -13.78 2.28 30.62
N GLU A 273 -13.04 3.38 30.45
CA GLU A 273 -12.57 4.13 31.60
C GLU A 273 -13.79 4.46 32.47
N PRO A 274 -13.76 4.20 33.77
CA PRO A 274 -14.89 4.53 34.63
C PRO A 274 -15.15 6.03 34.48
N GLU A 275 -16.37 6.38 34.05
CA GLU A 275 -16.86 7.74 34.11
C GLU A 275 -16.46 8.30 35.47
N ALA A 276 -15.67 9.37 35.47
CA ALA A 276 -15.35 10.10 36.68
C ALA A 276 -16.68 10.55 37.27
N SER A 277 -17.18 9.78 38.23
CA SER A 277 -18.37 10.08 39.01
C SER A 277 -18.20 11.49 39.54
N ALA A 278 -19.06 12.38 39.08
CA ALA A 278 -19.29 13.65 39.73
C ALA A 278 -19.58 13.38 41.22
N ALA A 279 -18.73 13.94 42.07
CA ALA A 279 -18.94 14.11 43.49
C ALA A 279 -18.42 15.49 43.87
#